data_AF-A0A929VJY3-F1
#
_entry.id   AF-A0A929VJY3-F1
#
_cell.length_a   1.000
_cell.length_b   1.000
_cell.length_c   1.000
_cell.angle_alpha   90.00
_cell.angle_beta   90.00
_cell.angle_gamma   90.00
#
_symmetry.space_group_name_H-M   'P 1'
#
loop_
_entity.id
_entity.type
_entity.pdbx_description
1 polymer ?
#
loop_
_entity_poly.entity_id
_entity_poly.type
_entity_poly.pdbx_seq_one_letter_code
_entity_poly.pdbx_strand_id
1 'polypeptide(L)'
;MIVLWAASMYLVAEKKNYWITAVPATFMSAVSATYFCMAPECLGHFAALNQNTTIAYPVGILVAALFLGIFLVAARKHKNQ
;
A
#
# COMPACT_ATOMS: atom_id res chain seq x y z
N MET A 1 0.74 -5.15 -6.89
CA MET A 1 0.33 -4.99 -5.47
C MET A 1 -0.43 -6.20 -4.93
N ILE A 2 -1.59 -6.56 -5.49
CA ILE A 2 -2.51 -7.55 -4.88
C ILE A 2 -1.87 -8.92 -4.64
N VAL A 3 -1.05 -9.41 -5.59
CA VAL A 3 -0.38 -10.72 -5.50
C VAL A 3 0.64 -10.77 -4.36
N LEU A 4 1.39 -9.68 -4.13
CA LEU A 4 2.37 -9.64 -3.03
C LEU A 4 1.66 -9.62 -1.67
N TRP A 5 0.55 -8.87 -1.54
CA TRP A 5 -0.28 -8.90 -0.33
C TRP A 5 -0.90 -10.27 -0.07
N ALA A 6 -1.35 -10.97 -1.12
CA ALA A 6 -1.84 -12.34 -1.02
C ALA A 6 -0.72 -13.30 -0.59
N ALA A 7 0.48 -13.18 -1.16
CA ALA A 7 1.65 -13.95 -0.74
C ALA A 7 2.07 -13.65 0.71
N SER A 8 1.96 -12.39 1.15
CA SER A 8 2.19 -12.02 2.55
C SER A 8 1.17 -12.66 3.48
N MET A 9 -0.11 -12.70 3.11
CA MET A 9 -1.15 -13.42 3.88
C MET A 9 -0.90 -14.93 3.91
N TYR A 10 -0.47 -15.52 2.81
CA TYR A 10 -0.09 -16.93 2.77
C TYR A 10 1.08 -17.24 3.73
N LEU A 11 2.12 -16.40 3.76
CA LEU A 11 3.24 -16.54 4.70
C LEU A 11 2.81 -16.35 6.16
N VAL A 12 1.82 -15.48 6.43
CA VAL A 12 1.23 -15.34 7.77
C VAL A 12 0.53 -16.63 8.20
N ALA A 13 -0.27 -17.25 7.31
CA ALA A 13 -0.95 -18.51 7.60
C ALA A 13 0.04 -19.65 7.88
N GLU A 14 1.13 -19.71 7.12
CA GLU A 14 2.23 -20.67 7.31
C GLU A 14 3.14 -20.35 8.51
N LYS A 15 2.84 -19.28 9.28
CA LYS A 15 3.67 -18.78 10.41
C LYS A 15 5.13 -18.51 10.03
N LYS A 16 5.39 -18.19 8.75
CA LYS A 16 6.70 -17.82 8.21
C LYS A 16 6.90 -16.31 8.18
N ASN A 17 8.11 -15.87 7.81
CA ASN A 17 8.49 -14.46 7.88
C ASN A 17 7.83 -13.63 6.77
N TYR A 18 6.61 -13.15 6.99
CA TYR A 18 5.82 -12.36 6.02
C TYR A 18 6.44 -11.02 5.64
N TRP A 19 7.37 -10.50 6.44
CA TRP A 19 8.06 -9.22 6.19
C TRP A 19 8.77 -9.16 4.84
N ILE A 20 9.25 -10.31 4.32
CA ILE A 20 9.96 -10.38 3.03
C ILE A 20 9.09 -9.99 1.84
N THR A 21 7.77 -10.20 1.93
CA THR A 21 6.81 -9.81 0.89
C THR A 21 6.04 -8.55 1.25
N ALA A 22 5.80 -8.30 2.55
CA ALA A 22 5.02 -7.14 3.01
C ALA A 22 5.76 -5.81 2.78
N VAL A 23 7.10 -5.77 2.93
CA VAL A 23 7.91 -4.58 2.67
C VAL A 23 7.86 -4.16 1.20
N PRO A 24 8.22 -5.02 0.22
CA PRO A 24 8.11 -4.66 -1.18
C PRO A 24 6.66 -4.43 -1.62
N ALA A 25 5.67 -5.12 -1.02
CA ALA A 25 4.25 -4.84 -1.27
C ALA A 25 3.86 -3.42 -0.88
N THR A 26 4.30 -2.94 0.30
CA THR A 26 4.00 -1.60 0.81
C THR A 26 4.69 -0.53 -0.04
N PHE A 27 5.96 -0.73 -0.40
CA PHE A 27 6.69 0.19 -1.27
C PHE A 27 6.04 0.31 -2.65
N MET A 28 5.71 -0.82 -3.29
CA MET A 28 4.98 -0.82 -4.57
C MET A 28 3.62 -0.13 -4.44
N SER A 29 2.95 -0.27 -3.30
CA SER A 29 1.68 0.40 -3.03
C SER A 29 1.82 1.92 -2.94
N ALA A 30 2.87 2.40 -2.27
CA ALA A 30 3.18 3.82 -2.19
C ALA A 30 3.49 4.41 -3.57
N VAL A 31 4.35 3.76 -4.36
CA VAL A 31 4.75 4.22 -5.70
C VAL A 31 3.57 4.22 -6.68
N SER A 32 2.72 3.20 -6.64
CA SER A 32 1.50 3.17 -7.47
C SER A 32 0.48 4.23 -7.02
N ALA A 33 0.32 4.48 -5.72
CA ALA A 33 -0.59 5.50 -5.20
C ALA A 33 -0.14 6.92 -5.52
N THR A 34 1.16 7.22 -5.38
CA THR A 34 1.71 8.53 -5.80
C THR A 34 1.57 8.73 -7.30
N TYR A 35 1.82 7.69 -8.11
CA TYR A 35 1.59 7.75 -9.56
C TYR A 35 0.11 7.98 -9.88
N PHE A 36 -0.81 7.28 -9.23
CA PHE A 36 -2.25 7.45 -9.43
C PHE A 36 -2.74 8.87 -9.07
N CYS A 37 -2.16 9.49 -8.05
CA CYS A 37 -2.45 10.88 -7.68
C CYS A 37 -1.81 11.91 -8.62
N MET A 38 -0.62 11.63 -9.15
CA MET A 38 0.13 12.55 -10.00
C MET A 38 -0.23 12.44 -11.49
N ALA A 39 -0.77 11.29 -11.91
CA ALA A 39 -1.14 11.03 -13.28
C ALA A 39 -2.33 11.92 -13.70
N PRO A 40 -2.20 12.69 -14.80
CA PRO A 40 -3.24 13.58 -15.30
C PRO A 40 -4.51 12.83 -15.74
N GLU A 41 -4.41 11.53 -16.05
CA GLU A 41 -5.53 10.68 -16.47
C GLU A 41 -6.43 10.13 -15.34
N CYS A 42 -6.05 10.29 -14.06
CA CYS A 42 -6.81 9.75 -12.92
C CYS A 42 -7.30 10.86 -12.00
N LEU A 43 -6.59 11.15 -10.90
CA LEU A 43 -6.94 12.23 -9.96
C LEU A 43 -6.39 13.60 -10.39
N GLY A 44 -5.51 13.67 -11.39
CA GLY A 44 -5.02 14.95 -11.95
C GLY A 44 -6.10 15.77 -12.68
N HIS A 45 -7.26 15.20 -12.97
CA HIS A 45 -8.45 15.94 -13.43
C HIS A 45 -9.10 16.81 -12.34
N PHE A 46 -8.83 16.54 -11.05
CA PHE A 46 -9.20 17.44 -9.96
C PHE A 46 -8.18 18.57 -9.87
N ALA A 47 -8.60 19.78 -10.25
CA ALA A 47 -7.76 20.98 -10.32
C ALA A 47 -7.01 21.33 -9.00
N ALA A 48 -7.39 20.76 -7.85
CA ALA A 48 -6.73 20.96 -6.56
C ALA A 48 -5.45 20.11 -6.35
N LEU A 49 -5.20 19.09 -7.18
CA LEU A 49 -4.07 18.15 -7.05
C LEU A 49 -3.10 18.20 -8.25
N ASN A 50 -3.38 19.05 -9.24
CA ASN A 50 -2.60 19.15 -10.46
C ASN A 50 -1.18 19.63 -10.16
N GLN A 51 -0.18 18.76 -10.43
CA GLN A 51 1.25 19.05 -10.30
C GLN A 51 1.75 19.46 -8.89
N ASN A 52 0.96 19.29 -7.82
CA ASN A 52 1.44 19.62 -6.48
C ASN A 52 2.14 18.41 -5.83
N THR A 53 3.44 18.24 -6.13
CA THR A 53 4.30 17.21 -5.53
C THR A 53 4.26 17.24 -4.00
N THR A 54 4.06 18.42 -3.40
CA THR A 54 3.90 18.62 -1.95
C THR A 54 2.70 17.88 -1.36
N ILE A 55 1.63 17.64 -2.13
CA ILE A 55 0.44 16.90 -1.67
C ILE A 55 0.49 15.43 -2.10
N ALA A 56 1.04 15.16 -3.28
CA ALA A 56 1.09 13.79 -3.83
C ALA A 56 1.92 12.83 -2.93
N TYR A 57 3.09 13.25 -2.45
CA TYR A 57 3.92 12.43 -1.57
C TYR A 57 3.26 12.06 -0.23
N PRO A 58 2.73 13.01 0.58
CA PRO A 58 2.08 12.66 1.83
C PRO A 58 0.80 11.84 1.62
N VAL A 59 0.04 12.09 0.55
CA VAL A 59 -1.14 11.26 0.23
C VAL A 59 -0.72 9.82 -0.09
N GLY A 60 0.30 9.62 -0.90
CA GLY A 60 0.82 8.28 -1.18
C GLY A 60 1.32 7.55 0.07
N ILE A 61 2.00 8.27 0.98
CA ILE A 61 2.44 7.72 2.27
C ILE A 61 1.25 7.34 3.15
N LEU A 62 0.21 8.19 3.23
CA LEU A 62 -1.00 7.91 3.99
C LEU A 62 -1.74 6.68 3.46
N VAL A 63 -1.88 6.55 2.14
CA VAL A 63 -2.50 5.39 1.51
C VAL A 63 -1.68 4.12 1.79
N ALA A 64 -0.36 4.17 1.65
CA ALA A 64 0.51 3.04 1.95
C ALA A 64 0.44 2.62 3.42
N ALA A 65 0.43 3.58 4.35
CA ALA A 65 0.29 3.33 5.78
C ALA A 65 -1.07 2.71 6.12
N LEU A 66 -2.15 3.16 5.47
CA LEU A 66 -3.49 2.60 5.64
C LEU A 66 -3.57 1.14 5.16
N PHE A 67 -3.02 0.84 3.98
CA PHE A 67 -2.94 -0.54 3.48
C PHE A 67 -2.11 -1.45 4.38
N LEU A 68 -0.95 -0.97 4.85
CA LEU A 68 -0.11 -1.71 5.80
C LEU A 68 -0.83 -1.92 7.14
N GLY A 69 -1.55 -0.91 7.64
CA GLY A 69 -2.33 -1.01 8.88
C GLY A 69 -3.42 -2.09 8.79
N ILE A 70 -4.21 -2.08 7.72
CA ILE A 70 -5.25 -3.10 7.47
C ILE A 70 -4.62 -4.49 7.39
N PHE A 71 -3.52 -4.63 6.64
CA PHE A 71 -2.81 -5.89 6.52
C PHE A 71 -2.29 -6.40 7.86
N LEU A 72 -1.68 -5.54 8.70
CA LEU A 72 -1.17 -5.95 10.01
C LEU A 72 -2.29 -6.40 10.94
N VAL A 73 -3.44 -5.72 10.93
CA VAL A 73 -4.62 -6.13 11.71
C VAL A 73 -5.13 -7.49 11.23
N ALA A 74 -5.27 -7.68 9.92
CA ALA A 74 -5.67 -8.96 9.34
C ALA A 74 -4.63 -10.07 9.65
N ALA A 75 -3.35 -9.76 9.58
CA ALA A 75 -2.26 -10.70 9.83
C ALA A 75 -2.21 -11.14 11.29
N ARG A 76 -2.43 -10.20 12.23
CA ARG A 76 -2.55 -10.50 13.67
C ARG A 76 -3.76 -11.40 13.93
N LYS A 77 -4.90 -11.13 13.30
CA LYS A 77 -6.11 -11.95 13.44
C LYS A 77 -5.86 -13.39 12.98
N HIS A 78 -5.20 -13.59 11.84
CA HIS A 78 -4.87 -14.92 11.34
C HIS A 78 -3.80 -15.64 12.16
N LYS A 79 -2.80 -14.93 12.70
CA LYS A 79 -1.75 -15.54 13.53
C LYS A 79 -2.27 -16.06 14.88
N ASN A 80 -3.32 -15.43 15.42
CA ASN A 80 -3.97 -15.82 16.68
C ASN A 80 -5.03 -16.93 16.50
N GLN A 81 -5.30 -17.35 15.27
CA GLN A 81 -6.24 -18.41 14.93
C GLN A 81 -5.50 -19.73 14.65
#